data_AF-A0A364MSN8-F1
#
_entry.id   AF-A0A364MSN8-F1
#
_cell.length_a   1.000
_cell.length_b   1.000
_cell.length_c   1.000
_cell.angle_alpha   90.00
_cell.angle_beta   90.00
_cell.angle_gamma   90.00
#
_symmetry.space_group_name_H-M   'P 1'
#
loop_
_entity.id
_entity.type
_entity.pdbx_description
1 polymer ?
#
loop_
_entity_poly.entity_id
_entity_poly.type
_entity_poly.pdbx_seq_one_letter_code
_entity_poly.pdbx_strand_id
1 'polypeptide(L)'
;MYFTQVSLVVLAGATIATAAPLAAPKHTLYGRTAQYHSSCDKPGPDGGENMKAKAQRAFTDASQMAYQTQIRHDNSGNAFTESSAYRHYFADADKDQVKRMMQVIYNSRLPVDDNDGGQGYFIDIRCGNSEDPQTCSGSTLAGTNARPGQSVMVLCDRFFRNSEPRTKNDFQTKKFDDSRNGWCQPNEEFTFFEIAGLTIFHEMTHLHAVGQRAGLEAFPDPDGYSASGTIDVYEKGGDDDRAKYKDMDPWKAARKLKQLWDEYDADNSKYKPLWSPIHNADSYAAATLEFSYLEPCKWDVILPNSV
;
A
#
# COMPACT_ATOMS: atom_id res chain seq x y z
N MET A 1 38.21 -16.18 65.88
CA MET A 1 36.94 -16.34 65.16
C MET A 1 37.26 -16.58 63.71
N TYR A 2 37.02 -17.81 63.26
CA TYR A 2 37.24 -18.28 61.90
C TYR A 2 36.00 -17.96 61.06
N PHE A 3 36.18 -17.37 59.88
CA PHE A 3 35.22 -17.49 58.79
C PHE A 3 35.98 -17.69 57.49
N THR A 4 36.05 -18.95 57.08
CA THR A 4 36.44 -19.41 55.74
C THR A 4 35.38 -19.00 54.73
N GLN A 5 35.79 -18.23 53.71
CA GLN A 5 35.01 -17.99 52.51
C GLN A 5 34.83 -19.30 51.72
N VAL A 6 33.59 -19.66 51.46
CA VAL A 6 33.20 -20.72 50.53
C VAL A 6 32.97 -20.08 49.17
N SER A 7 33.81 -20.42 48.19
CA SER A 7 33.59 -20.06 46.79
C SER A 7 32.53 -20.98 46.20
N LEU A 8 31.35 -20.43 45.88
CA LEU A 8 30.34 -21.10 45.06
C LEU A 8 30.69 -20.89 43.58
N VAL A 9 31.16 -21.96 42.93
CA VAL A 9 31.22 -22.04 41.47
C VAL A 9 29.82 -22.41 40.98
N VAL A 10 29.08 -21.44 40.46
CA VAL A 10 27.84 -21.69 39.73
C VAL A 10 28.21 -21.98 38.28
N LEU A 11 28.20 -23.27 37.91
CA LEU A 11 28.17 -23.66 36.50
C LEU A 11 26.82 -23.23 35.90
N ALA A 12 26.79 -22.10 35.22
CA ALA A 12 25.70 -21.74 34.33
C ALA A 12 25.80 -22.63 33.08
N GLY A 13 24.97 -23.67 33.02
CA GLY A 13 24.80 -24.48 31.82
C GLY A 13 24.30 -23.61 30.67
N ALA A 14 25.06 -23.57 29.59
CA ALA A 14 24.62 -22.95 28.34
C ALA A 14 23.53 -23.82 27.72
N THR A 15 22.27 -23.48 27.99
CA THR A 15 21.16 -23.90 27.15
C THR A 15 21.24 -23.12 25.85
N ILE A 16 21.73 -23.77 24.80
CA ILE A 16 21.56 -23.31 23.42
C ILE A 16 20.05 -23.45 23.14
N ALA A 17 19.30 -22.39 23.44
CA ALA A 17 17.96 -22.25 22.91
C ALA A 17 18.12 -22.04 21.41
N THR A 18 17.97 -23.11 20.64
CA THR A 18 17.73 -23.01 19.21
C THR A 18 16.47 -22.17 19.07
N ALA A 19 16.62 -20.93 18.60
CA ALA A 19 15.50 -20.09 18.24
C ALA A 19 14.73 -20.85 17.16
N ALA A 20 13.62 -21.48 17.56
CA ALA A 20 12.64 -21.97 16.61
C ALA A 20 12.26 -20.78 15.73
N PRO A 21 12.20 -20.94 14.39
CA PRO A 21 11.80 -19.86 13.52
C PRO A 21 10.44 -19.37 14.02
N LEU A 22 10.38 -18.08 14.38
CA LEU A 22 9.16 -17.40 14.73
C LEU A 22 8.20 -17.58 13.57
N ALA A 23 7.28 -18.53 13.70
CA ALA A 23 6.16 -18.66 12.79
C ALA A 23 5.44 -17.31 12.81
N ALA A 24 5.40 -16.65 11.66
CA ALA A 24 4.71 -15.38 11.51
C ALA A 24 3.31 -15.49 12.12
N PRO A 25 2.87 -14.51 12.94
CA PRO A 25 1.59 -14.63 13.62
C PRO A 25 0.46 -14.73 12.59
N LYS A 26 -0.39 -15.76 12.72
CA LYS A 26 -1.66 -15.97 11.98
C LYS A 26 -2.75 -14.95 12.39
N HIS A 27 -2.38 -13.72 12.75
CA HIS A 27 -3.35 -12.68 13.04
C HIS A 27 -3.66 -11.94 11.75
N THR A 28 -4.72 -12.37 11.05
CA THR A 28 -5.39 -11.52 10.06
C THR A 28 -5.76 -10.21 10.76
N LEU A 29 -5.06 -9.12 10.44
CA LEU A 29 -5.31 -7.81 11.02
C LEU A 29 -6.60 -7.25 10.41
N TYR A 30 -7.70 -7.30 11.16
CA TYR A 30 -8.94 -6.64 10.75
C TYR A 30 -8.76 -5.13 10.83
N GLY A 31 -8.85 -4.45 9.70
CA GLY A 31 -8.97 -3.00 9.68
C GLY A 31 -10.24 -2.56 10.40
N ARG A 32 -10.13 -1.67 11.39
CA ARG A 32 -11.22 -1.28 12.30
C ARG A 32 -11.89 0.04 11.94
N THR A 33 -11.38 0.67 10.91
CA THR A 33 -11.68 2.04 10.50
C THR A 33 -12.59 2.14 9.28
N ALA A 34 -12.80 1.04 8.57
CA ALA A 34 -13.74 0.98 7.46
C ALA A 34 -15.19 0.85 7.96
N GLN A 35 -16.03 1.78 7.53
CA GLN A 35 -17.48 1.74 7.66
C GLN A 35 -18.06 1.44 6.29
N TYR A 36 -18.95 0.45 6.20
CA TYR A 36 -19.51 0.02 4.91
C TYR A 36 -20.93 0.55 4.78
N HIS A 37 -21.16 1.37 3.76
CA HIS A 37 -22.49 1.87 3.42
C HIS A 37 -23.40 0.73 2.97
N SER A 38 -24.73 0.90 3.12
CA SER A 38 -25.73 -0.11 2.74
C SER A 38 -25.71 -0.45 1.25
N SER A 39 -25.15 0.41 0.41
CA SER A 39 -24.86 0.13 -1.00
C SER A 39 -23.99 -1.12 -1.22
N CYS A 40 -23.19 -1.51 -0.22
CA CYS A 40 -22.34 -2.70 -0.26
C CYS A 40 -23.07 -3.99 0.12
N ASP A 41 -24.29 -3.92 0.68
CA ASP A 41 -25.08 -5.07 1.11
C ASP A 41 -25.84 -5.71 -0.07
N LYS A 42 -25.14 -5.93 -1.20
CA LYS A 42 -25.68 -6.56 -2.41
C LYS A 42 -24.68 -7.52 -3.06
N PRO A 43 -25.13 -8.49 -3.88
CA PRO A 43 -24.23 -9.32 -4.67
C PRO A 43 -23.35 -8.47 -5.60
N GLY A 44 -22.13 -8.92 -5.85
CA GLY A 44 -21.27 -8.35 -6.88
C GLY A 44 -21.87 -8.56 -8.28
N PRO A 45 -21.39 -7.81 -9.29
CA PRO A 45 -21.78 -8.05 -10.68
C PRO A 45 -21.48 -9.50 -11.08
N ASP A 46 -22.20 -9.99 -12.09
CA ASP A 46 -22.05 -11.34 -12.64
C ASP A 46 -22.38 -12.48 -11.65
N GLY A 47 -23.21 -12.20 -10.63
CA GLY A 47 -23.51 -13.17 -9.56
C GLY A 47 -22.30 -13.46 -8.67
N GLY A 48 -21.33 -12.54 -8.64
CA GLY A 48 -20.15 -12.63 -7.83
C GLY A 48 -20.44 -12.55 -6.32
N GLU A 49 -19.37 -12.64 -5.55
CA GLU A 49 -19.45 -12.50 -4.10
C GLU A 49 -20.17 -11.21 -3.68
N ASN A 50 -20.83 -11.24 -2.52
CA ASN A 50 -21.31 -10.04 -1.85
C ASN A 50 -20.24 -8.93 -1.79
N MET A 51 -20.60 -7.72 -2.23
CA MET A 51 -19.66 -6.61 -2.37
C MET A 51 -19.00 -6.24 -1.03
N LYS A 52 -19.75 -6.23 0.07
CA LYS A 52 -19.21 -5.95 1.41
C LYS A 52 -18.16 -6.97 1.84
N ALA A 53 -18.40 -8.26 1.58
CA ALA A 53 -17.43 -9.31 1.94
C ALA A 53 -16.11 -9.16 1.17
N LYS A 54 -16.18 -8.87 -0.15
CA LYS A 54 -15.00 -8.58 -0.97
C LYS A 54 -14.27 -7.32 -0.50
N ALA A 55 -15.00 -6.24 -0.25
CA ALA A 55 -14.43 -4.99 0.25
C ALA A 55 -13.73 -5.16 1.62
N GLN A 56 -14.33 -5.94 2.53
CA GLN A 56 -13.75 -6.26 3.83
C GLN A 56 -12.42 -7.02 3.73
N ARG A 57 -12.35 -8.01 2.84
CA ARG A 57 -11.08 -8.73 2.60
C ARG A 57 -10.04 -7.84 1.97
N ALA A 58 -10.41 -7.07 0.95
CA ALA A 58 -9.51 -6.11 0.33
C ALA A 58 -8.97 -5.08 1.35
N PHE A 59 -9.81 -4.58 2.25
CA PHE A 59 -9.38 -3.63 3.28
C PHE A 59 -8.42 -4.27 4.30
N THR A 60 -8.68 -5.52 4.62
CA THR A 60 -7.80 -6.35 5.45
C THR A 60 -6.44 -6.56 4.77
N ASP A 61 -6.42 -6.87 3.47
CA ASP A 61 -5.20 -7.00 2.68
C ASP A 61 -4.42 -5.69 2.59
N ALA A 62 -5.10 -4.55 2.41
CA ALA A 62 -4.49 -3.22 2.45
C ALA A 62 -3.79 -2.95 3.80
N SER A 63 -4.48 -3.26 4.89
CA SER A 63 -3.93 -3.12 6.25
C SER A 63 -2.75 -4.07 6.49
N GLN A 64 -2.82 -5.29 5.95
CA GLN A 64 -1.76 -6.28 6.02
C GLN A 64 -0.52 -5.83 5.22
N MET A 65 -0.70 -5.29 4.02
CA MET A 65 0.36 -4.68 3.22
C MET A 65 1.10 -3.58 3.99
N ALA A 66 0.36 -2.65 4.60
CA ALA A 66 0.95 -1.61 5.44
C ALA A 66 1.73 -2.21 6.62
N TYR A 67 1.16 -3.19 7.33
CA TYR A 67 1.83 -3.88 8.42
C TYR A 67 3.15 -4.53 7.98
N GLN A 68 3.17 -5.18 6.82
CA GLN A 68 4.37 -5.81 6.30
C GLN A 68 5.50 -4.78 6.13
N THR A 69 5.22 -3.58 5.63
CA THR A 69 6.23 -2.51 5.51
C THR A 69 6.84 -2.06 6.85
N GLN A 70 6.14 -2.29 7.98
CA GLN A 70 6.60 -1.87 9.31
C GLN A 70 7.47 -2.92 10.01
N ILE A 71 7.22 -4.21 9.75
CA ILE A 71 7.76 -5.29 10.59
C ILE A 71 8.60 -6.32 9.84
N ARG A 72 8.48 -6.40 8.52
CA ARG A 72 9.20 -7.39 7.71
C ARG A 72 10.49 -6.81 7.16
N HIS A 73 11.35 -7.72 6.74
CA HIS A 73 12.57 -7.43 6.00
C HIS A 73 12.53 -8.20 4.68
N ASP A 74 13.25 -7.73 3.66
CA ASP A 74 13.48 -8.52 2.45
C ASP A 74 14.44 -9.70 2.71
N ASN A 75 14.77 -10.48 1.67
CA ASN A 75 15.66 -11.65 1.82
C ASN A 75 17.10 -11.30 2.19
N SER A 76 17.50 -10.05 1.97
CA SER A 76 18.79 -9.51 2.38
C SER A 76 18.75 -8.91 3.78
N GLY A 77 17.60 -8.96 4.46
CA GLY A 77 17.42 -8.39 5.80
C GLY A 77 17.21 -6.88 5.81
N ASN A 78 16.93 -6.25 4.67
CA ASN A 78 16.68 -4.81 4.60
C ASN A 78 15.24 -4.49 5.01
N ALA A 79 15.04 -3.40 5.75
CA ALA A 79 13.70 -2.87 5.99
C ALA A 79 13.04 -2.35 4.70
N PHE A 80 11.73 -2.08 4.72
CA PHE A 80 11.00 -1.58 3.55
C PHE A 80 11.70 -0.42 2.85
N THR A 81 12.04 0.65 3.59
CA THR A 81 12.70 1.86 3.06
C THR A 81 14.13 1.65 2.57
N GLU A 82 14.70 0.46 2.75
CA GLU A 82 16.07 0.10 2.33
C GLU A 82 16.06 -0.91 1.17
N SER A 83 14.91 -1.55 0.94
CA SER A 83 14.70 -2.59 -0.06
C SER A 83 14.74 -2.08 -1.50
N SER A 84 14.92 -3.00 -2.45
CA SER A 84 14.78 -2.73 -3.89
C SER A 84 13.40 -2.18 -4.25
N ALA A 85 12.35 -2.77 -3.67
CA ALA A 85 10.96 -2.35 -3.84
C ALA A 85 10.76 -0.86 -3.54
N TYR A 86 11.39 -0.32 -2.50
CA TYR A 86 11.34 1.11 -2.22
C TYR A 86 12.09 1.94 -3.26
N ARG A 87 13.32 1.54 -3.61
CA ARG A 87 14.22 2.29 -4.50
C ARG A 87 13.67 2.42 -5.93
N HIS A 88 12.80 1.51 -6.36
CA HIS A 88 12.12 1.61 -7.66
C HIS A 88 11.16 2.80 -7.76
N TYR A 89 10.67 3.32 -6.64
CA TYR A 89 9.61 4.33 -6.63
C TYR A 89 9.95 5.59 -5.82
N PHE A 90 10.89 5.54 -4.88
CA PHE A 90 11.18 6.65 -3.96
C PHE A 90 12.67 6.89 -3.77
N ALA A 91 13.03 8.17 -3.54
CA ALA A 91 14.43 8.58 -3.41
C ALA A 91 14.85 8.42 -1.95
N ASP A 92 16.15 8.31 -1.66
CA ASP A 92 16.61 8.18 -0.27
C ASP A 92 16.16 9.36 0.62
N ALA A 93 15.98 10.56 0.04
CA ALA A 93 15.46 11.73 0.74
C ALA A 93 13.99 11.59 1.17
N ASP A 94 13.22 10.69 0.56
CA ASP A 94 11.78 10.51 0.80
C ASP A 94 11.47 9.58 1.98
N LYS A 95 12.48 8.91 2.56
CA LYS A 95 12.31 7.78 3.49
C LYS A 95 11.40 8.11 4.67
N ASP A 96 11.62 9.25 5.30
CA ASP A 96 10.84 9.65 6.47
C ASP A 96 9.39 9.94 6.12
N GLN A 97 9.13 10.57 4.97
CA GLN A 97 7.78 10.86 4.50
C GLN A 97 7.04 9.57 4.16
N VAL A 98 7.70 8.66 3.45
CA VAL A 98 7.12 7.37 3.07
C VAL A 98 6.83 6.52 4.31
N LYS A 99 7.77 6.45 5.26
CA LYS A 99 7.59 5.73 6.52
C LYS A 99 6.38 6.25 7.30
N ARG A 100 6.20 7.58 7.38
CA ARG A 100 5.02 8.19 8.03
C ARG A 100 3.72 7.82 7.31
N MET A 101 3.68 7.88 5.98
CA MET A 101 2.50 7.46 5.20
C MET A 101 2.13 5.99 5.50
N MET A 102 3.11 5.08 5.41
CA MET A 102 2.89 3.66 5.70
C MET A 102 2.42 3.43 7.14
N GLN A 103 2.96 4.18 8.11
CA GLN A 103 2.53 4.13 9.50
C GLN A 103 1.08 4.59 9.69
N VAL A 104 0.65 5.65 9.00
CA VAL A 104 -0.74 6.12 9.09
C VAL A 104 -1.69 5.10 8.47
N ILE A 105 -1.36 4.53 7.30
CA ILE A 105 -2.16 3.46 6.70
C ILE A 105 -2.23 2.25 7.63
N TYR A 106 -1.10 1.86 8.23
CA TYR A 106 -1.05 0.77 9.23
C TYR A 106 -1.93 1.05 10.46
N ASN A 107 -2.04 2.31 10.87
CA ASN A 107 -2.90 2.71 11.99
C ASN A 107 -4.40 2.57 11.68
N SER A 108 -4.81 2.24 10.45
CA SER A 108 -6.20 1.87 10.12
C SER A 108 -6.72 0.66 10.91
N ARG A 109 -5.82 -0.12 11.53
CA ARG A 109 -6.16 -1.23 12.44
C ARG A 109 -6.57 -0.78 13.84
N LEU A 110 -6.19 0.44 14.24
CA LEU A 110 -6.45 0.96 15.57
C LEU A 110 -7.91 1.42 15.65
N PRO A 111 -8.58 1.29 16.80
CA PRO A 111 -9.86 1.94 17.00
C PRO A 111 -9.68 3.46 16.84
N VAL A 112 -10.74 4.13 16.36
CA VAL A 112 -10.79 5.59 16.46
C VAL A 112 -11.31 5.90 17.85
N ASP A 113 -10.43 6.33 18.73
CA ASP A 113 -10.81 6.92 20.00
C ASP A 113 -10.10 8.26 20.22
N ASP A 114 -10.68 9.08 21.08
CA ASP A 114 -10.14 10.40 21.43
C ASP A 114 -8.94 10.28 22.40
N ASN A 115 -8.60 9.07 22.87
CA ASN A 115 -7.61 8.81 23.93
C ASN A 115 -6.25 8.31 23.39
N ASP A 116 -6.20 7.72 22.20
CA ASP A 116 -5.01 7.23 21.49
C ASP A 116 -4.29 8.37 20.74
N GLY A 117 -4.49 9.61 21.17
CA GLY A 117 -3.88 10.80 20.55
C GLY A 117 -4.34 11.05 19.10
N GLY A 118 -5.53 10.57 18.71
CA GLY A 118 -6.11 10.82 17.39
C GLY A 118 -5.48 10.04 16.23
N GLN A 119 -4.82 8.91 16.51
CA GLN A 119 -4.08 8.14 15.50
C GLN A 119 -4.97 7.35 14.53
N GLY A 120 -6.19 6.99 14.93
CA GLY A 120 -7.19 6.38 14.04
C GLY A 120 -7.90 7.41 13.15
N TYR A 121 -8.45 6.97 12.03
CA TYR A 121 -9.32 7.74 11.14
C TYR A 121 -10.37 6.81 10.55
N PHE A 122 -11.58 7.28 10.24
CA PHE A 122 -12.59 6.44 9.57
C PHE A 122 -12.53 6.61 8.05
N ILE A 123 -12.97 5.57 7.34
CA ILE A 123 -13.24 5.58 5.89
C ILE A 123 -14.67 5.06 5.67
N ASP A 124 -15.52 5.86 5.05
CA ASP A 124 -16.84 5.47 4.55
C ASP A 124 -16.67 4.83 3.16
N ILE A 125 -16.87 3.52 3.09
CA ILE A 125 -16.76 2.73 1.87
C ILE A 125 -18.15 2.55 1.25
N ARG A 126 -18.30 3.01 0.02
CA ARG A 126 -19.51 2.87 -0.80
C ARG A 126 -19.25 1.95 -1.97
N CYS A 127 -20.29 1.27 -2.45
CA CYS A 127 -20.14 0.21 -3.45
C CYS A 127 -21.10 0.34 -4.62
N GLY A 128 -20.51 0.36 -5.81
CA GLY A 128 -21.15 0.30 -7.11
C GLY A 128 -21.30 1.66 -7.78
N ASN A 129 -21.52 1.61 -9.09
CA ASN A 129 -21.44 2.80 -9.96
C ASN A 129 -22.47 3.89 -9.63
N SER A 130 -23.57 3.54 -8.97
CA SER A 130 -24.61 4.50 -8.57
C SER A 130 -24.19 5.47 -7.48
N GLU A 131 -23.17 5.12 -6.69
CA GLU A 131 -22.71 5.92 -5.54
C GLU A 131 -21.89 7.13 -5.99
N ASP A 132 -21.15 6.99 -7.09
CA ASP A 132 -20.48 8.09 -7.77
C ASP A 132 -20.36 7.78 -9.28
N PRO A 133 -21.39 8.14 -10.08
CA PRO A 133 -21.40 7.86 -11.50
C PRO A 133 -20.32 8.59 -12.30
N GLN A 134 -19.77 9.69 -11.77
CA GLN A 134 -18.72 10.45 -12.45
C GLN A 134 -17.39 9.71 -12.34
N THR A 135 -17.00 9.37 -11.11
CA THR A 135 -15.78 8.60 -10.82
C THR A 135 -15.87 7.19 -11.40
N CYS A 136 -17.02 6.52 -11.23
CA CYS A 136 -17.23 5.15 -11.71
C CYS A 136 -17.63 5.06 -13.20
N SER A 137 -17.32 6.08 -13.99
CA SER A 137 -17.49 6.03 -15.43
C SER A 137 -16.33 5.28 -16.10
N GLY A 138 -16.64 4.40 -17.06
CA GLY A 138 -15.62 3.70 -17.85
C GLY A 138 -14.84 2.62 -17.10
N SER A 139 -13.53 2.80 -17.00
CA SER A 139 -12.55 1.77 -16.61
C SER A 139 -12.11 1.80 -15.14
N THR A 140 -12.65 2.71 -14.34
CA THR A 140 -12.27 2.97 -12.95
C THR A 140 -12.59 1.80 -12.01
N LEU A 141 -11.67 1.49 -11.10
CA LEU A 141 -11.86 0.48 -10.06
C LEU A 141 -12.44 1.08 -8.79
N ALA A 142 -11.90 2.23 -8.38
CA ALA A 142 -12.32 2.96 -7.21
C ALA A 142 -12.01 4.45 -7.38
N GLY A 143 -12.50 5.27 -6.46
CA GLY A 143 -11.99 6.61 -6.28
C GLY A 143 -12.28 7.13 -4.89
N THR A 144 -11.54 8.17 -4.52
CA THR A 144 -11.55 8.74 -3.18
C THR A 144 -11.86 10.22 -3.22
N ASN A 145 -12.67 10.66 -2.26
CA ASN A 145 -12.88 12.07 -2.04
C ASN A 145 -11.78 12.64 -1.14
N ALA A 146 -10.86 13.39 -1.75
CA ALA A 146 -9.71 14.00 -1.07
C ALA A 146 -10.03 15.31 -0.32
N ARG A 147 -11.31 15.70 -0.21
CA ARG A 147 -11.69 16.95 0.47
C ARG A 147 -11.47 16.86 1.99
N PRO A 148 -10.91 17.92 2.63
CA PRO A 148 -10.81 17.99 4.09
C PRO A 148 -12.15 17.73 4.78
N GLY A 149 -12.13 16.92 5.84
CA GLY A 149 -13.31 16.52 6.59
C GLY A 149 -14.18 15.47 5.89
N GLN A 150 -13.83 15.04 4.68
CA GLN A 150 -14.44 13.89 4.00
C GLN A 150 -13.45 12.71 4.01
N SER A 151 -13.99 11.52 4.22
CA SER A 151 -13.24 10.27 4.18
C SER A 151 -14.06 9.22 3.45
N VAL A 152 -14.42 9.49 2.20
CA VAL A 152 -15.27 8.60 1.39
C VAL A 152 -14.43 7.94 0.31
N MET A 153 -14.55 6.63 0.21
CA MET A 153 -14.01 5.81 -0.88
C MET A 153 -15.18 5.13 -1.58
N VAL A 154 -15.22 5.20 -2.91
CA VAL A 154 -16.22 4.52 -3.74
C VAL A 154 -15.53 3.39 -4.48
N LEU A 155 -15.99 2.16 -4.29
CA LEU A 155 -15.56 1.00 -5.06
C LEU A 155 -16.55 0.80 -6.22
N CYS A 156 -16.08 0.91 -7.46
CA CYS A 156 -16.92 0.82 -8.65
C CYS A 156 -17.27 -0.64 -8.99
N ASP A 157 -18.29 -0.87 -9.82
CA ASP A 157 -18.74 -2.23 -10.17
C ASP A 157 -17.61 -3.09 -10.75
N ARG A 158 -16.68 -2.47 -11.49
CA ARG A 158 -15.52 -3.13 -12.07
C ARG A 158 -14.63 -3.81 -11.02
N PHE A 159 -14.42 -3.17 -9.86
CA PHE A 159 -13.67 -3.75 -8.74
C PHE A 159 -14.26 -5.08 -8.28
N PHE A 160 -15.58 -5.24 -8.36
CA PHE A 160 -16.29 -6.44 -7.89
C PHE A 160 -16.40 -7.55 -8.92
N ARG A 161 -16.06 -7.32 -10.20
CA ARG A 161 -16.15 -8.37 -11.24
C ARG A 161 -15.15 -9.49 -11.00
N ASN A 162 -15.58 -10.74 -11.17
CA ASN A 162 -14.69 -11.91 -11.06
C ASN A 162 -13.65 -11.97 -12.19
N SER A 163 -13.95 -11.32 -13.32
CA SER A 163 -13.07 -11.25 -14.48
C SER A 163 -12.03 -10.12 -14.41
N GLU A 164 -12.13 -9.19 -13.46
CA GLU A 164 -11.19 -8.07 -13.36
C GLU A 164 -9.82 -8.56 -12.87
N PRO A 165 -8.77 -8.54 -13.70
CA PRO A 165 -7.50 -9.16 -13.36
C PRO A 165 -6.82 -8.53 -12.14
N ARG A 166 -7.04 -7.24 -11.88
CA ARG A 166 -6.43 -6.46 -10.79
C ARG A 166 -7.03 -6.72 -9.41
N THR A 167 -8.29 -7.18 -9.37
CA THR A 167 -9.05 -7.29 -8.12
C THR A 167 -9.72 -8.65 -7.95
N LYS A 168 -9.50 -9.61 -8.85
CA LYS A 168 -10.02 -10.97 -8.72
C LYS A 168 -9.33 -11.78 -7.61
N ASN A 169 -8.10 -11.42 -7.24
CA ASN A 169 -7.33 -12.10 -6.22
C ASN A 169 -7.28 -11.30 -4.91
N ASP A 170 -7.06 -12.01 -3.82
CA ASP A 170 -6.64 -11.52 -2.50
C ASP A 170 -5.36 -12.26 -2.08
N PHE A 171 -4.68 -11.84 -1.00
CA PHE A 171 -3.43 -12.49 -0.57
C PHE A 171 -3.58 -14.01 -0.35
N GLN A 172 -4.76 -14.45 0.08
CA GLN A 172 -5.04 -15.84 0.42
C GLN A 172 -5.44 -16.69 -0.79
N THR A 173 -5.66 -16.08 -1.96
CA THR A 173 -6.08 -16.75 -3.19
C THR A 173 -5.05 -17.77 -3.67
N LYS A 174 -3.75 -17.49 -3.47
CA LYS A 174 -2.65 -18.39 -3.82
C LYS A 174 -1.70 -18.57 -2.66
N LYS A 175 -0.93 -19.67 -2.71
CA LYS A 175 0.15 -19.92 -1.76
C LYS A 175 1.41 -19.17 -2.19
N PHE A 176 2.21 -18.74 -1.23
CA PHE A 176 3.56 -18.23 -1.49
C PHE A 176 4.53 -19.40 -1.70
N ASP A 177 4.42 -20.03 -2.87
CA ASP A 177 5.31 -21.08 -3.36
C ASP A 177 5.46 -20.99 -4.89
N ASP A 178 6.36 -21.80 -5.43
CA ASP A 178 6.69 -21.90 -6.86
C ASP A 178 5.79 -22.90 -7.61
N SER A 179 4.75 -23.44 -6.95
CA SER A 179 3.81 -24.34 -7.62
C SER A 179 3.05 -23.61 -8.73
N ARG A 180 2.52 -24.35 -9.71
CA ARG A 180 1.82 -23.79 -10.89
C ARG A 180 0.72 -22.76 -10.56
N ASN A 181 0.13 -22.84 -9.36
CA ASN A 181 -0.94 -21.94 -8.91
C ASN A 181 -0.48 -21.04 -7.74
N GLY A 182 0.82 -20.95 -7.47
CA GLY A 182 1.40 -20.14 -6.41
C GLY A 182 1.64 -18.69 -6.84
N TRP A 183 2.00 -17.86 -5.86
CA TRP A 183 2.39 -16.47 -6.06
C TRP A 183 3.82 -16.32 -6.59
N CYS A 184 4.71 -17.25 -6.27
CA CYS A 184 6.14 -17.10 -6.55
C CYS A 184 6.50 -17.61 -7.94
N GLN A 185 5.85 -17.00 -8.95
CA GLN A 185 6.08 -17.27 -10.37
C GLN A 185 7.00 -16.17 -10.94
N PRO A 186 8.26 -16.49 -11.29
CA PRO A 186 9.16 -15.50 -11.86
C PRO A 186 8.71 -15.09 -13.27
N ASN A 187 8.99 -13.85 -13.65
CA ASN A 187 8.70 -13.25 -14.97
C ASN A 187 7.21 -13.04 -15.30
N GLU A 188 6.32 -13.15 -14.31
CA GLU A 188 4.94 -12.71 -14.48
C GLU A 188 4.85 -11.17 -14.56
N GLU A 189 3.82 -10.68 -15.23
CA GLU A 189 3.53 -9.24 -15.32
C GLU A 189 3.02 -8.70 -13.97
N PHE A 190 3.14 -7.39 -13.72
CA PHE A 190 2.70 -6.76 -12.46
C PHE A 190 1.25 -7.14 -12.09
N THR A 191 0.34 -7.12 -13.07
CA THR A 191 -1.07 -7.46 -12.88
C THR A 191 -1.32 -8.91 -12.45
N PHE A 192 -0.36 -9.81 -12.61
CA PHE A 192 -0.45 -11.14 -11.99
C PHE A 192 -0.46 -11.03 -10.47
N PHE A 193 0.38 -10.17 -9.90
CA PHE A 193 0.56 -9.99 -8.46
C PHE A 193 -0.49 -9.07 -7.83
N GLU A 194 -1.24 -8.32 -8.64
CA GLU A 194 -2.27 -7.42 -8.13
C GLU A 194 -3.37 -8.19 -7.38
N ILE A 195 -3.74 -7.61 -6.24
CA ILE A 195 -4.81 -8.08 -5.35
C ILE A 195 -5.78 -6.92 -5.11
N ALA A 196 -7.03 -7.24 -4.77
CA ALA A 196 -8.06 -6.23 -4.50
C ALA A 196 -7.64 -5.23 -3.39
N GLY A 197 -6.84 -5.68 -2.42
CA GLY A 197 -6.29 -4.81 -1.38
C GLY A 197 -5.35 -3.73 -1.90
N LEU A 198 -4.69 -3.93 -3.05
CA LEU A 198 -3.81 -2.93 -3.67
C LEU A 198 -4.58 -1.68 -4.08
N THR A 199 -5.75 -1.86 -4.69
CA THR A 199 -6.63 -0.74 -5.03
C THR A 199 -7.05 0.02 -3.77
N ILE A 200 -7.48 -0.67 -2.71
CA ILE A 200 -7.84 0.01 -1.46
C ILE A 200 -6.64 0.74 -0.85
N PHE A 201 -5.46 0.13 -0.86
CA PHE A 201 -4.24 0.75 -0.36
C PHE A 201 -3.88 2.03 -1.12
N HIS A 202 -3.95 1.99 -2.45
CA HIS A 202 -3.79 3.15 -3.32
C HIS A 202 -4.77 4.26 -2.91
N GLU A 203 -6.06 3.95 -2.83
CA GLU A 203 -7.12 4.91 -2.48
C GLU A 203 -6.97 5.50 -1.07
N MET A 204 -6.47 4.72 -0.11
CA MET A 204 -6.18 5.22 1.23
C MET A 204 -5.15 6.37 1.21
N THR A 205 -4.22 6.39 0.25
CA THR A 205 -3.22 7.45 0.13
C THR A 205 -3.82 8.79 -0.34
N HIS A 206 -4.91 8.77 -1.11
CA HIS A 206 -5.60 9.97 -1.59
C HIS A 206 -6.38 10.71 -0.50
N LEU A 207 -6.69 10.05 0.62
CA LEU A 207 -7.45 10.65 1.71
C LEU A 207 -6.65 11.82 2.32
N HIS A 208 -7.24 13.02 2.34
CA HIS A 208 -6.64 14.19 2.98
C HIS A 208 -6.23 13.90 4.42
N ALA A 209 -7.09 13.22 5.17
CA ALA A 209 -6.85 12.90 6.56
C ALA A 209 -5.65 11.95 6.76
N VAL A 210 -5.34 11.10 5.77
CA VAL A 210 -4.18 10.20 5.79
C VAL A 210 -2.92 10.99 5.46
N GLY A 211 -2.92 11.72 4.36
CA GLY A 211 -1.76 12.50 3.94
C GLY A 211 -1.39 13.62 4.92
N GLN A 212 -2.36 14.32 5.49
CA GLN A 212 -2.14 15.33 6.53
C GLN A 212 -1.47 14.73 7.77
N ARG A 213 -1.95 13.56 8.26
CA ARG A 213 -1.33 12.86 9.38
C ARG A 213 0.07 12.34 9.05
N ALA A 214 0.32 12.00 7.79
CA ALA A 214 1.65 11.62 7.31
C ALA A 214 2.59 12.84 7.16
N GLY A 215 2.06 14.06 7.27
CA GLY A 215 2.82 15.31 7.13
C GLY A 215 3.00 15.78 5.68
N LEU A 216 2.20 15.29 4.74
CA LEU A 216 2.19 15.84 3.38
C LEU A 216 1.63 17.27 3.40
N GLU A 217 2.35 18.16 2.73
CA GLU A 217 1.91 19.55 2.59
C GLU A 217 0.61 19.62 1.80
N ALA A 218 -0.27 20.55 2.22
CA ALA A 218 -1.51 20.78 1.50
C ALA A 218 -1.24 21.52 0.19
N PHE A 219 -1.88 21.09 -0.89
CA PHE A 219 -1.81 21.73 -2.20
C PHE A 219 -3.21 22.05 -2.74
N PRO A 220 -3.36 23.04 -3.64
CA PRO A 220 -4.64 23.36 -4.24
C PRO A 220 -5.13 22.24 -5.16
N ASP A 221 -6.32 21.73 -4.88
CA ASP A 221 -7.05 20.81 -5.75
C ASP A 221 -7.86 21.60 -6.81
N PRO A 222 -7.97 21.10 -8.06
CA PRO A 222 -8.80 21.72 -9.09
C PRO A 222 -10.25 22.01 -8.69
N ASP A 223 -10.80 21.27 -7.72
CA ASP A 223 -12.16 21.42 -7.22
C ASP A 223 -12.31 22.54 -6.18
N GLY A 224 -11.28 23.38 -5.97
CA GLY A 224 -11.36 24.63 -5.21
C GLY A 224 -11.14 24.50 -3.70
N TYR A 225 -10.50 23.42 -3.25
CA TYR A 225 -10.09 23.22 -1.85
C TYR A 225 -8.62 22.81 -1.79
N SER A 226 -8.00 22.83 -0.61
CA SER A 226 -6.65 22.30 -0.42
C SER A 226 -6.70 20.87 0.09
N ALA A 227 -5.99 19.95 -0.56
CA ALA A 227 -5.88 18.55 -0.19
C ALA A 227 -4.46 18.22 0.28
N SER A 228 -4.30 17.20 1.12
CA SER A 228 -2.99 16.71 1.60
C SER A 228 -2.77 15.24 1.24
N GLY A 229 -3.74 14.59 0.59
CA GLY A 229 -3.58 13.22 0.09
C GLY A 229 -2.68 13.19 -1.14
N THR A 230 -2.27 12.00 -1.55
CA THR A 230 -1.58 11.80 -2.83
C THR A 230 -2.53 12.07 -4.01
N ILE A 231 -1.98 12.07 -5.21
CA ILE A 231 -2.69 12.19 -6.48
C ILE A 231 -2.25 11.08 -7.45
N ASP A 232 -3.02 10.90 -8.51
CA ASP A 232 -2.58 10.18 -9.69
C ASP A 232 -1.86 11.14 -10.62
N VAL A 233 -0.53 11.12 -10.60
CA VAL A 233 0.30 12.11 -11.30
C VAL A 233 0.04 12.13 -12.81
N TYR A 234 -0.35 11.00 -13.40
CA TYR A 234 -0.70 10.90 -14.81
C TYR A 234 -2.10 11.44 -15.16
N GLU A 235 -2.96 11.68 -14.17
CA GLU A 235 -4.28 12.30 -14.39
C GLU A 235 -4.28 13.79 -14.02
N LYS A 236 -3.70 14.12 -12.85
CA LYS A 236 -3.70 15.45 -12.25
C LYS A 236 -2.40 16.25 -12.48
N GLY A 237 -1.46 15.70 -13.24
CA GLY A 237 -0.24 16.40 -13.69
C GLY A 237 -0.51 17.48 -14.74
N GLY A 238 0.53 18.27 -15.04
CA GLY A 238 0.50 19.20 -16.17
C GLY A 238 0.41 18.48 -17.52
N ASP A 239 0.14 19.23 -18.60
CA ASP A 239 0.04 18.64 -19.95
C ASP A 239 1.31 17.86 -20.36
N ASP A 240 2.48 18.36 -19.99
CA ASP A 240 3.75 17.68 -20.22
C ASP A 240 3.86 16.38 -19.43
N ASP A 241 3.48 16.37 -18.14
CA ASP A 241 3.46 15.15 -17.31
C ASP A 241 2.54 14.09 -17.95
N ARG A 242 1.30 14.48 -18.26
CA ARG A 242 0.33 13.57 -18.88
C ARG A 242 0.84 12.97 -20.18
N ALA A 243 1.52 13.77 -21.00
CA ALA A 243 2.12 13.29 -22.25
C ALA A 243 3.25 12.27 -22.00
N LYS A 244 4.00 12.37 -20.90
CA LYS A 244 5.09 11.43 -20.56
C LYS A 244 4.61 10.08 -20.05
N TYR A 245 3.44 10.03 -19.41
CA TYR A 245 2.89 8.79 -18.84
C TYR A 245 1.79 8.18 -19.70
N LYS A 246 1.44 8.85 -20.81
CA LYS A 246 0.44 8.38 -21.75
C LYS A 246 0.74 6.94 -22.18
N ASP A 247 -0.28 6.09 -22.12
CA ASP A 247 -0.24 4.67 -22.50
C ASP A 247 0.63 3.77 -21.58
N MET A 248 1.13 4.29 -20.45
CA MET A 248 1.84 3.48 -19.44
C MET A 248 0.88 2.89 -18.41
N ASP A 249 1.19 1.66 -17.97
CA ASP A 249 0.55 1.12 -16.76
C ASP A 249 0.93 1.99 -15.54
N PRO A 250 0.05 2.13 -14.53
CA PRO A 250 0.28 3.03 -13.41
C PRO A 250 1.61 2.78 -12.65
N TRP A 251 1.99 1.51 -12.46
CA TRP A 251 3.28 1.17 -11.82
C TRP A 251 4.49 1.57 -12.69
N LYS A 252 4.39 1.47 -14.03
CA LYS A 252 5.45 1.93 -14.95
C LYS A 252 5.55 3.44 -14.92
N ALA A 253 4.41 4.13 -14.91
CA ALA A 253 4.37 5.59 -14.76
C ALA A 253 5.00 6.03 -13.43
N ALA A 254 4.75 5.30 -12.33
CA ALA A 254 5.37 5.56 -11.04
C ALA A 254 6.90 5.38 -11.04
N ARG A 255 7.42 4.30 -11.63
CA ARG A 255 8.88 4.13 -11.82
C ARG A 255 9.47 5.23 -12.72
N LYS A 256 8.76 5.59 -13.79
CA LYS A 256 9.21 6.63 -14.71
C LYS A 256 9.24 8.00 -14.04
N LEU A 257 8.25 8.30 -13.21
CA LEU A 257 8.20 9.51 -12.41
C LEU A 257 9.43 9.60 -11.50
N LYS A 258 9.76 8.52 -10.79
CA LYS A 258 10.96 8.42 -9.97
C LYS A 258 12.24 8.68 -10.76
N GLN A 259 12.40 8.02 -11.90
CA GLN A 259 13.55 8.22 -12.78
C GLN A 259 13.70 9.70 -13.19
N LEU A 260 12.62 10.33 -13.65
CA LEU A 260 12.64 11.73 -14.08
C LEU A 260 12.98 12.68 -12.93
N TRP A 261 12.49 12.39 -11.72
CA TRP A 261 12.78 13.18 -10.53
C TRP A 261 14.27 13.11 -10.14
N ASP A 262 14.85 11.91 -10.10
CA ASP A 262 16.28 11.72 -9.82
C ASP A 262 17.17 12.42 -10.85
N GLU A 263 16.79 12.29 -12.12
CA GLU A 263 17.51 12.89 -13.23
C GLU A 263 17.49 14.42 -13.16
N TYR A 264 16.36 15.00 -12.75
CA TYR A 264 16.25 16.44 -12.50
C TYR A 264 17.17 16.88 -11.36
N ASP A 265 17.12 16.20 -10.21
CA ASP A 265 17.92 16.58 -9.03
C ASP A 265 19.44 16.48 -9.29
N ALA A 266 19.86 15.59 -10.21
CA ALA A 266 21.26 15.44 -10.57
C ALA A 266 21.79 16.50 -11.56
N ASP A 267 20.96 16.96 -12.52
CA ASP A 267 21.42 17.76 -13.67
C ASP A 267 20.83 19.20 -13.66
N ASN A 268 19.74 19.47 -12.93
CA ASN A 268 18.98 20.74 -12.87
C ASN A 268 18.53 21.32 -14.25
N SER A 269 18.94 20.72 -15.36
CA SER A 269 18.70 21.12 -16.74
C SER A 269 17.63 20.28 -17.43
N LYS A 270 17.20 19.19 -16.78
CA LYS A 270 16.20 18.25 -17.28
C LYS A 270 14.77 18.67 -16.93
N TYR A 271 13.82 17.98 -17.54
CA TYR A 271 12.40 18.09 -17.21
C TYR A 271 12.17 17.77 -15.72
N LYS A 272 11.60 18.72 -14.97
CA LYS A 272 11.09 18.47 -13.62
C LYS A 272 9.61 18.09 -13.70
N PRO A 273 9.20 16.91 -13.24
CA PRO A 273 7.78 16.62 -13.05
C PRO A 273 7.12 17.66 -12.14
N LEU A 274 5.81 17.88 -12.26
CA LEU A 274 5.10 18.81 -11.37
C LEU A 274 5.09 18.30 -9.92
N TRP A 275 4.96 16.99 -9.77
CA TRP A 275 4.77 16.31 -8.50
C TRP A 275 5.88 15.31 -8.26
N SER A 276 6.43 15.27 -7.04
CA SER A 276 7.45 14.28 -6.67
C SER A 276 6.81 12.91 -6.40
N PRO A 277 7.61 11.82 -6.36
CA PRO A 277 7.08 10.49 -6.11
C PRO A 277 6.29 10.33 -4.81
N ILE A 278 6.63 11.08 -3.75
CA ILE A 278 5.85 11.08 -2.48
C ILE A 278 4.44 11.63 -2.60
N HIS A 279 4.10 12.28 -3.72
CA HIS A 279 2.74 12.74 -4.00
C HIS A 279 1.97 11.75 -4.88
N ASN A 280 2.58 10.66 -5.36
CA ASN A 280 1.95 9.75 -6.30
C ASN A 280 1.40 8.49 -5.61
N ALA A 281 0.10 8.24 -5.68
CA ALA A 281 -0.55 7.09 -5.04
C ALA A 281 0.01 5.75 -5.52
N ASP A 282 0.22 5.62 -6.83
CA ASP A 282 0.77 4.40 -7.43
C ASP A 282 2.21 4.10 -7.05
N SER A 283 2.99 5.11 -6.61
CA SER A 283 4.34 4.86 -6.08
C SER A 283 4.27 4.12 -4.75
N TYR A 284 3.33 4.49 -3.88
CA TYR A 284 3.10 3.80 -2.61
C TYR A 284 2.56 2.39 -2.84
N ALA A 285 1.50 2.28 -3.66
CA ALA A 285 0.86 1.01 -3.95
C ALA A 285 1.86 0.01 -4.56
N ALA A 286 2.57 0.41 -5.61
CA ALA A 286 3.50 -0.47 -6.29
C ALA A 286 4.69 -0.86 -5.41
N ALA A 287 5.32 0.08 -4.70
CA ALA A 287 6.42 -0.24 -3.78
C ALA A 287 5.99 -1.24 -2.70
N THR A 288 4.80 -1.04 -2.12
CA THR A 288 4.28 -1.95 -1.10
C THR A 288 3.95 -3.32 -1.67
N LEU A 289 3.34 -3.39 -2.85
CA LEU A 289 3.09 -4.67 -3.52
C LEU A 289 4.39 -5.41 -3.76
N GLU A 290 5.41 -4.77 -4.35
CA GLU A 290 6.69 -5.42 -4.58
C GLU A 290 7.29 -5.98 -3.28
N PHE A 291 7.32 -5.16 -2.23
CA PHE A 291 7.88 -5.54 -0.94
C PHE A 291 7.15 -6.73 -0.29
N SER A 292 5.82 -6.78 -0.42
CA SER A 292 4.99 -7.87 0.14
C SER A 292 5.39 -9.25 -0.37
N TYR A 293 5.94 -9.33 -1.58
CA TYR A 293 6.29 -10.58 -2.26
C TYR A 293 7.79 -10.92 -2.19
N LEU A 294 8.68 -9.98 -1.87
CA LEU A 294 10.13 -10.24 -1.80
C LEU A 294 10.47 -11.40 -0.85
N GLU A 295 10.23 -11.23 0.45
CA GLU A 295 10.61 -12.24 1.45
C GLU A 295 9.89 -13.59 1.26
N PRO A 296 8.55 -13.67 1.09
CA PRO A 296 7.89 -14.96 0.92
C PRO A 296 8.38 -15.74 -0.30
N CYS A 297 8.69 -15.05 -1.40
CA CYS A 297 9.13 -15.67 -2.64
C CYS A 297 10.64 -15.80 -2.77
N LYS A 298 11.41 -15.38 -1.76
CA LYS A 298 12.88 -15.42 -1.79
C LYS A 298 13.48 -14.67 -2.98
N TRP A 299 12.88 -13.53 -3.34
CA TRP A 299 13.33 -12.65 -4.41
C TRP A 299 14.00 -11.38 -3.91
N ASP A 300 14.99 -10.91 -4.66
CA ASP A 300 15.57 -9.58 -4.46
C ASP A 300 14.79 -8.51 -5.23
N VAL A 301 14.11 -8.89 -6.32
CA VAL A 301 13.31 -8.02 -7.18
C VAL A 301 12.15 -8.84 -7.76
N ILE A 302 10.94 -8.30 -7.76
CA ILE A 302 9.76 -9.00 -8.33
C ILE A 302 9.54 -8.71 -9.82
N LEU A 303 10.02 -7.55 -10.30
CA LEU A 303 9.86 -7.06 -11.67
C LEU A 303 11.19 -6.48 -12.18
N PRO A 304 11.69 -6.89 -13.36
CA PRO A 304 12.98 -6.43 -13.87
C PRO A 304 13.08 -4.90 -13.93
N ASN A 305 14.30 -4.38 -13.78
CA ASN A 305 14.60 -2.94 -13.70
C ASN A 305 14.38 -2.18 -15.01
N SER A 306 14.13 -2.87 -16.13
CA SER A 306 14.01 -2.24 -17.45
C SER A 306 12.60 -1.67 -17.68
N VAL A 307 12.50 -0.34 -17.66
CA VAL A 307 11.55 0.45 -18.45
C VAL A 307 12.35 1.24 -19.47
#